data_AF-A0A520PQC3-F1
#
_entry.id   AF-A0A520PQC3-F1
#
_cell.length_a   1.000
_cell.length_b   1.000
_cell.length_c   1.000
_cell.angle_alpha   90.00
_cell.angle_beta   90.00
_cell.angle_gamma   90.00
#
_symmetry.space_group_name_H-M   'P 1'
#
loop_
_entity.id
_entity.type
_entity.pdbx_description
1 polymer ?
#
loop_
_entity_poly.entity_id
_entity_poly.type
_entity_poly.pdbx_seq_one_letter_code
_entity_poly.pdbx_strand_id
1 'polypeptide(L)'
;MTSRTSPSARRSLALLLSLLTCFVGCDGTEAPLDASDPGEGGSGDPSALRREVLGALGENVILPTLREFATQAEALEAAAGAYAADPSDENRAAAQAAWRDAAASWQQAELMQVGPAGMAGTGCGVVGAMELRDEIYSWSLTSTCRIDQETVAESHADPAPLDAELVNVRGLDAMEYLLFVETDDNTCGALSPINDAGTWEAERANIRQRRATYAHTAAQLVLEEARGLRDAWEPSGGDFLADWRGAGTDGSAYDTSQRALDDLATAMLYLDNATRDMKIGDPAGITCMDASCIDSLETPFANHDKEAVLANLEAFGRLFHGESPDSMGLGIDDLLLAIGADA
;
A
#
# COMPACT_ATOMS: atom_id res chain seq x y z
N MET A 1 65.94 -24.46 20.29
CA MET A 1 65.03 -25.48 20.88
C MET A 1 64.27 -24.77 21.99
N THR A 2 62.97 -24.50 21.94
CA THR A 2 61.82 -25.06 21.23
C THR A 2 60.82 -23.94 20.99
N SER A 3 60.18 -23.95 19.82
CA SER A 3 59.09 -23.07 19.42
C SER A 3 57.83 -23.31 20.27
N ARG A 4 56.99 -22.28 20.39
CA ARG A 4 55.52 -22.39 20.38
C ARG A 4 54.91 -21.01 20.17
N THR A 5 54.58 -20.75 18.93
CA THR A 5 53.62 -19.75 18.47
C THR A 5 52.21 -20.18 18.92
N SER A 6 51.39 -19.24 19.41
CA SER A 6 49.93 -19.40 19.52
C SER A 6 49.26 -18.33 18.66
N PRO A 7 48.25 -18.68 17.85
CA PRO A 7 47.67 -17.79 16.87
C PRO A 7 46.60 -16.86 17.45
N SER A 8 46.51 -15.70 16.81
CA SER A 8 45.49 -14.67 16.95
C SER A 8 44.07 -15.20 16.74
N ALA A 9 43.21 -15.05 17.73
CA ALA A 9 41.76 -15.12 17.54
C ALA A 9 41.26 -13.74 17.07
N ARG A 10 41.32 -13.49 15.76
CA ARG A 10 40.50 -12.44 15.13
C ARG A 10 39.06 -12.94 15.14
N ARG A 11 38.22 -12.37 15.99
CA ARG A 11 36.77 -12.53 15.91
C ARG A 11 36.29 -11.74 14.70
N SER A 12 36.15 -12.42 13.56
CA SER A 12 35.43 -11.88 12.42
C SER A 12 33.96 -11.81 12.79
N LEU A 13 33.44 -10.59 12.97
CA LEU A 13 32.03 -10.30 13.06
C LEU A 13 31.45 -10.53 11.65
N ALA A 14 30.81 -11.68 11.43
CA ALA A 14 30.05 -11.92 10.21
C ALA A 14 28.71 -11.21 10.36
N LEU A 15 28.60 -10.01 9.78
CA LEU A 15 27.32 -9.38 9.48
C LEU A 15 26.66 -10.25 8.39
N LEU A 16 25.70 -11.09 8.77
CA LEU A 16 24.82 -11.77 7.82
C LEU A 16 23.77 -10.75 7.40
N LEU A 17 24.10 -9.98 6.35
CA LEU A 17 23.14 -9.19 5.60
C LEU A 17 22.33 -10.19 4.74
N SER A 18 21.21 -10.66 5.28
CA SER A 18 20.23 -11.43 4.53
C SER A 18 19.52 -10.51 3.54
N LEU A 19 20.16 -10.28 2.38
CA LEU A 19 19.45 -9.84 1.18
C LEU A 19 18.56 -10.99 0.74
N LEU A 20 17.29 -10.93 1.12
CA LEU A 20 16.24 -11.71 0.46
C LEU A 20 15.94 -10.99 -0.86
N THR A 21 16.75 -11.25 -1.88
CA THR A 21 16.41 -10.89 -3.25
C THR A 21 15.27 -11.79 -3.70
N CYS A 22 14.04 -11.29 -3.69
CA CYS A 22 12.95 -11.85 -4.49
C CYS A 22 13.31 -11.66 -5.97
N PHE A 23 14.05 -12.62 -6.51
CA PHE A 23 14.15 -12.79 -7.96
C PHE A 23 12.79 -13.28 -8.44
N VAL A 24 11.88 -12.35 -8.74
CA VAL A 24 10.89 -12.59 -9.79
C VAL A 24 11.67 -12.55 -11.07
N GLY A 25 12.15 -13.72 -11.50
CA GLY A 25 12.68 -13.91 -12.83
C GLY A 25 11.54 -13.78 -13.83
N CYS A 26 11.24 -12.56 -14.24
CA CYS A 26 10.54 -12.32 -15.50
C CYS A 26 11.58 -12.45 -16.63
N ASP A 27 12.17 -13.65 -16.78
CA ASP A 27 12.90 -13.99 -18.00
C ASP A 27 11.82 -14.30 -19.05
N GLY A 28 11.63 -13.36 -19.96
CA GLY A 28 10.61 -13.41 -21.01
C GLY A 28 10.84 -14.54 -22.00
N THR A 29 10.59 -15.77 -21.57
CA THR A 29 10.38 -16.95 -22.42
C THR A 29 9.39 -17.89 -21.74
N GLU A 30 8.18 -17.42 -21.46
CA GLU A 30 7.06 -18.35 -21.40
C GLU A 30 6.58 -18.63 -22.82
N ALA A 31 6.50 -19.92 -23.15
CA ALA A 31 5.95 -20.39 -24.40
C ALA A 31 4.57 -19.75 -24.60
N PRO A 32 4.20 -19.33 -25.83
CA PRO A 32 2.83 -18.92 -26.08
C PRO A 32 1.94 -20.07 -25.62
N LEU A 33 0.99 -19.79 -24.73
CA LEU A 33 -0.17 -20.66 -24.56
C LEU A 33 -0.82 -20.71 -25.94
N ASP A 34 -0.48 -21.75 -26.67
CA ASP A 34 -0.96 -22.04 -28.01
C ASP A 34 -2.46 -22.28 -27.86
N ALA A 35 -3.23 -21.23 -28.09
CA ALA A 35 -4.69 -21.27 -28.15
C ALA A 35 -5.09 -22.15 -29.34
N SER A 36 -5.01 -23.45 -29.14
CA SER A 36 -5.48 -24.45 -30.08
C SER A 36 -6.87 -24.91 -29.64
N ASP A 37 -7.83 -24.35 -30.39
CA ASP A 37 -9.20 -24.79 -30.65
C ASP A 37 -10.27 -24.44 -29.58
N PRO A 38 -11.04 -23.35 -29.78
CA PRO A 38 -12.28 -23.17 -29.05
C PRO A 38 -13.31 -24.15 -29.62
N GLY A 39 -13.71 -25.11 -28.78
CA GLY A 39 -14.92 -25.88 -29.03
C GLY A 39 -16.08 -24.94 -29.38
N GLU A 40 -16.79 -25.28 -30.45
CA GLU A 40 -17.91 -24.52 -31.03
C GLU A 40 -18.90 -24.04 -29.95
N GLY A 41 -18.88 -22.74 -29.61
CA GLY A 41 -19.81 -22.20 -28.61
C GLY A 41 -19.79 -20.71 -28.27
N GLY A 42 -18.81 -19.90 -28.68
CA GLY A 42 -18.77 -18.46 -28.37
C GLY A 42 -18.06 -17.62 -29.42
N SER A 43 -18.81 -16.90 -30.25
CA SER A 43 -18.31 -16.11 -31.39
C SER A 43 -17.99 -14.65 -31.01
N GLY A 44 -17.09 -14.42 -30.06
CA GLY A 44 -16.61 -13.08 -29.68
C GLY A 44 -15.10 -12.92 -29.92
N ASP A 45 -14.65 -11.74 -30.35
CA ASP A 45 -13.23 -11.38 -30.37
C ASP A 45 -12.70 -11.38 -28.91
N PRO A 46 -11.73 -12.25 -28.54
CA PRO A 46 -11.20 -12.29 -27.18
C PRO A 46 -10.65 -10.94 -26.70
N SER A 47 -10.14 -10.13 -27.61
CA SER A 47 -9.62 -8.80 -27.29
C SER A 47 -10.74 -7.84 -26.91
N ALA A 48 -11.92 -7.97 -27.54
CA ALA A 48 -13.11 -7.18 -27.24
C ALA A 48 -13.70 -7.57 -25.88
N LEU A 49 -13.83 -8.86 -25.61
CA LEU A 49 -14.32 -9.34 -24.31
C LEU A 49 -13.43 -8.86 -23.15
N ARG A 50 -12.10 -8.95 -23.29
CA ARG A 50 -11.17 -8.40 -22.30
C ARG A 50 -11.41 -6.91 -22.05
N ARG A 51 -11.61 -6.10 -23.10
CA ARG A 51 -11.91 -4.66 -22.96
C ARG A 51 -13.24 -4.41 -22.25
N GLU A 52 -14.27 -5.22 -22.52
CA GLU A 52 -15.56 -5.10 -21.83
C GLU A 52 -15.42 -5.36 -20.32
N VAL A 53 -14.69 -6.41 -19.93
CA VAL A 53 -14.40 -6.73 -18.53
C VAL A 53 -13.54 -5.64 -17.88
N LEU A 54 -12.45 -5.23 -18.53
CA LEU A 54 -11.59 -4.14 -18.06
C LEU A 54 -12.41 -2.85 -17.86
N GLY A 55 -13.23 -2.48 -18.83
CA GLY A 55 -14.12 -1.32 -18.73
C GLY A 55 -15.09 -1.43 -17.55
N ALA A 56 -15.74 -2.58 -17.38
CA ALA A 56 -16.65 -2.82 -16.26
C ALA A 56 -15.95 -2.70 -14.90
N LEU A 57 -14.76 -3.29 -14.74
CA LEU A 57 -13.99 -3.23 -13.50
C LEU A 57 -13.45 -1.82 -13.23
N GLY A 58 -12.98 -1.12 -14.26
CA GLY A 58 -12.53 0.27 -14.15
C GLY A 58 -13.65 1.22 -13.71
N GLU A 59 -14.83 1.11 -14.35
CA GLU A 59 -15.98 1.99 -14.10
C GLU A 59 -16.70 1.68 -12.78
N ASN A 60 -16.84 0.40 -12.43
CA ASN A 60 -17.73 -0.03 -11.34
C ASN A 60 -16.99 -0.47 -10.07
N VAL A 61 -15.69 -0.75 -10.14
CA VAL A 61 -14.90 -1.25 -9.00
C VAL A 61 -13.77 -0.30 -8.66
N ILE A 62 -12.82 -0.09 -9.58
CA ILE A 62 -11.58 0.66 -9.29
C ILE A 62 -11.90 2.15 -9.04
N LEU A 63 -12.50 2.86 -9.99
CA LEU A 63 -12.77 4.29 -9.85
C LEU A 63 -13.68 4.61 -8.64
N PRO A 64 -14.77 3.87 -8.38
CA PRO A 64 -15.56 4.06 -7.15
C PRO A 64 -14.74 3.86 -5.86
N THR A 65 -13.85 2.86 -5.82
CA THR A 65 -12.97 2.62 -4.66
C THR A 65 -12.02 3.79 -4.43
N LEU A 66 -11.44 4.36 -5.51
CA LEU A 66 -10.57 5.54 -5.42
C LEU A 66 -11.34 6.80 -4.97
N ARG A 67 -12.59 6.97 -5.42
CA ARG A 67 -13.45 8.08 -4.97
C ARG A 67 -13.83 7.96 -3.50
N GLU A 68 -14.13 6.75 -3.03
CA GLU A 68 -14.37 6.48 -1.62
C GLU A 68 -13.13 6.80 -0.79
N PHE A 69 -11.96 6.30 -1.20
CA PHE A 69 -10.72 6.57 -0.47
C PHE A 69 -10.42 8.07 -0.38
N ALA A 70 -10.58 8.83 -1.46
CA ALA A 70 -10.42 10.29 -1.45
C ALA A 70 -11.42 10.99 -0.49
N THR A 71 -12.63 10.46 -0.34
CA THR A 71 -13.63 10.97 0.62
C THR A 71 -13.20 10.69 2.06
N GLN A 72 -12.72 9.47 2.33
CA GLN A 72 -12.26 9.08 3.67
C GLN A 72 -10.96 9.79 4.06
N ALA A 73 -10.05 10.05 3.11
CA ALA A 73 -8.87 10.86 3.33
C ALA A 73 -9.22 12.32 3.68
N GLU A 74 -10.28 12.88 3.09
CA GLU A 74 -10.76 14.23 3.42
C GLU A 74 -11.34 14.29 4.84
N ALA A 75 -12.10 13.26 5.24
CA ALA A 75 -12.59 13.14 6.61
C ALA A 75 -11.44 12.97 7.62
N LEU A 76 -10.40 12.21 7.26
CA LEU A 76 -9.20 12.03 8.07
C LEU A 76 -8.43 13.34 8.25
N GLU A 77 -8.18 14.10 7.18
CA GLU A 77 -7.48 15.39 7.26
C GLU A 77 -8.20 16.36 8.18
N ALA A 78 -9.54 16.45 8.07
CA ALA A 78 -10.34 17.30 8.92
C ALA A 78 -10.30 16.89 10.40
N ALA A 79 -10.41 15.58 10.69
CA ALA A 79 -10.35 15.07 12.06
C ALA A 79 -8.96 15.23 12.68
N ALA A 80 -7.89 14.96 11.91
CA ALA A 80 -6.52 15.18 12.34
C ALA A 80 -6.24 16.68 12.58
N GLY A 81 -6.80 17.57 11.75
CA GLY A 81 -6.72 19.02 11.94
C GLY A 81 -7.39 19.48 13.23
N ALA A 82 -8.55 18.92 13.58
CA ALA A 82 -9.20 19.19 14.86
C ALA A 82 -8.34 18.71 16.05
N TYR A 83 -7.71 17.54 15.94
CA TYR A 83 -6.78 17.03 16.95
C TYR A 83 -5.50 17.88 17.07
N ALA A 84 -4.95 18.35 15.96
CA ALA A 84 -3.80 19.26 15.97
C ALA A 84 -4.14 20.61 16.63
N ALA A 85 -5.35 21.14 16.43
CA ALA A 85 -5.78 22.38 17.03
C ALA A 85 -6.07 22.28 18.54
N ASP A 86 -6.57 21.13 18.98
CA ASP A 86 -6.83 20.81 20.39
C ASP A 86 -6.55 19.32 20.63
N PRO A 87 -5.37 18.97 21.20
CA PRO A 87 -4.95 17.58 21.34
C PRO A 87 -5.65 16.89 22.52
N SER A 88 -6.96 17.04 22.67
CA SER A 88 -7.79 16.37 23.67
C SER A 88 -7.95 14.88 23.38
N ASP A 89 -8.35 14.09 24.38
CA ASP A 89 -8.62 12.65 24.18
C ASP A 89 -9.81 12.43 23.23
N GLU A 90 -10.80 13.34 23.25
CA GLU A 90 -11.96 13.30 22.36
C GLU A 90 -11.56 13.51 20.89
N ASN A 91 -10.77 14.54 20.60
CA ASN A 91 -10.30 14.79 19.24
C ASN A 91 -9.32 13.70 18.77
N ARG A 92 -8.48 13.16 19.66
CA ARG A 92 -7.63 12.00 19.35
C ARG A 92 -8.48 10.80 18.93
N ALA A 93 -9.53 10.48 19.69
CA ALA A 93 -10.42 9.37 19.37
C ALA A 93 -11.16 9.57 18.03
N ALA A 94 -11.55 10.81 17.71
CA ALA A 94 -12.16 11.14 16.42
C ALA A 94 -11.16 10.96 15.26
N ALA A 95 -9.92 11.44 15.39
CA ALA A 95 -8.87 11.23 14.40
C ALA A 95 -8.51 9.75 14.22
N GLN A 96 -8.46 8.98 15.31
CA GLN A 96 -8.26 7.53 15.27
C GLN A 96 -9.40 6.79 14.55
N ALA A 97 -10.65 7.22 14.75
CA ALA A 97 -11.79 6.63 14.04
C ALA A 97 -11.70 6.91 12.53
N ALA A 98 -11.49 8.18 12.15
CA ALA A 98 -11.31 8.57 10.76
C ALA A 98 -10.11 7.88 10.10
N TRP A 99 -9.02 7.65 10.86
CA TRP A 99 -7.87 6.90 10.36
C TRP A 99 -8.23 5.45 10.03
N ARG A 100 -8.99 4.76 10.89
CA ARG A 100 -9.43 3.38 10.61
C ARG A 100 -10.31 3.31 9.38
N ASP A 101 -11.19 4.29 9.22
CA ASP A 101 -12.09 4.35 8.07
C ASP A 101 -11.32 4.59 6.76
N ALA A 102 -10.34 5.50 6.77
CA ALA A 102 -9.45 5.75 5.63
C ALA A 102 -8.53 4.55 5.34
N ALA A 103 -7.96 3.93 6.38
CA ALA A 103 -7.11 2.74 6.26
C ALA A 103 -7.88 1.56 5.65
N ALA A 104 -9.10 1.28 6.12
CA ALA A 104 -9.93 0.22 5.55
C ALA A 104 -10.26 0.47 4.07
N SER A 105 -10.60 1.72 3.71
CA SER A 105 -10.85 2.08 2.31
C SER A 105 -9.58 1.99 1.45
N TRP A 106 -8.42 2.39 1.99
CA TRP A 106 -7.15 2.25 1.29
C TRP A 106 -6.80 0.79 1.06
N GLN A 107 -7.02 -0.09 2.03
CA GLN A 107 -6.75 -1.53 1.91
C GLN A 107 -7.58 -2.18 0.79
N GLN A 108 -8.75 -1.65 0.45
CA GLN A 108 -9.46 -2.07 -0.76
C GLN A 108 -8.73 -1.61 -2.02
N ALA A 109 -8.30 -0.34 -2.08
CA ALA A 109 -7.56 0.22 -3.21
C ALA A 109 -6.17 -0.39 -3.39
N GLU A 110 -5.50 -0.77 -2.29
CA GLU A 110 -4.14 -1.26 -2.27
C GLU A 110 -4.00 -2.62 -2.95
N LEU A 111 -5.06 -3.43 -3.01
CA LEU A 111 -5.05 -4.65 -3.84
C LEU A 111 -5.11 -4.32 -5.34
N MET A 112 -5.65 -3.16 -5.71
CA MET A 112 -5.92 -2.74 -7.08
C MET A 112 -4.77 -1.88 -7.66
N GLN A 113 -3.51 -2.29 -7.47
CA GLN A 113 -2.30 -1.51 -7.86
C GLN A 113 -2.04 -1.49 -9.38
N VAL A 114 -3.01 -1.04 -10.15
CA VAL A 114 -2.92 -0.84 -11.60
C VAL A 114 -2.84 0.65 -11.93
N GLY A 115 -2.28 0.97 -13.08
CA GLY A 115 -2.22 2.37 -13.52
C GLY A 115 -1.45 3.25 -12.54
N PRO A 116 -1.94 4.48 -12.28
CA PRO A 116 -1.31 5.45 -11.39
C PRO A 116 -0.93 4.93 -9.99
N ALA A 117 -1.68 3.98 -9.42
CA ALA A 117 -1.37 3.41 -8.11
C ALA A 117 -0.20 2.42 -8.13
N GLY A 118 0.12 1.83 -9.28
CA GLY A 118 1.13 0.78 -9.35
C GLY A 118 2.56 1.29 -9.42
N MET A 119 3.49 0.33 -9.32
CA MET A 119 4.93 0.55 -9.34
C MET A 119 5.43 0.85 -10.75
N ALA A 120 6.35 1.81 -10.89
CA ALA A 120 7.02 2.07 -12.15
C ALA A 120 8.27 1.17 -12.30
N GLY A 121 8.80 1.06 -13.52
CA GLY A 121 10.10 0.43 -13.76
C GLY A 121 10.11 -0.67 -14.82
N THR A 122 11.30 -1.17 -15.11
CA THR A 122 11.52 -2.19 -16.15
C THR A 122 11.34 -3.59 -15.58
N GLY A 123 10.43 -4.38 -16.15
CA GLY A 123 10.18 -5.78 -15.77
C GLY A 123 8.85 -5.96 -15.06
N CYS A 124 8.69 -5.37 -13.88
CA CYS A 124 7.47 -5.47 -13.05
C CYS A 124 6.63 -4.18 -13.03
N GLY A 125 7.01 -3.15 -13.80
CA GLY A 125 6.25 -1.90 -13.83
C GLY A 125 4.89 -2.08 -14.52
N VAL A 126 3.89 -1.37 -14.03
CA VAL A 126 2.56 -1.30 -14.66
C VAL A 126 2.47 -0.12 -15.62
N VAL A 127 1.63 -0.22 -16.64
CA VAL A 127 1.39 0.89 -17.56
C VAL A 127 0.68 2.03 -16.82
N GLY A 128 1.13 3.26 -17.01
CA GLY A 128 0.52 4.44 -16.36
C GLY A 128 0.93 4.66 -14.90
N ALA A 129 1.93 3.91 -14.39
CA ALA A 129 2.44 4.04 -13.03
C ALA A 129 2.87 5.47 -12.66
N MET A 130 2.45 5.92 -11.48
CA MET A 130 2.89 7.17 -10.85
C MET A 130 3.52 6.92 -9.47
N GLU A 131 3.62 5.66 -9.02
CA GLU A 131 4.22 5.26 -7.74
C GLU A 131 3.51 5.82 -6.49
N LEU A 132 2.23 6.19 -6.61
CA LEU A 132 1.48 6.85 -5.53
C LEU A 132 1.17 5.96 -4.32
N ARG A 133 1.34 4.63 -4.44
CA ARG A 133 1.09 3.70 -3.32
C ARG A 133 1.96 4.03 -2.12
N ASP A 134 3.27 4.18 -2.32
CA ASP A 134 4.21 4.37 -1.21
C ASP A 134 4.12 5.77 -0.61
N GLU A 135 3.61 6.74 -1.37
CA GLU A 135 3.30 8.09 -0.92
C GLU A 135 2.09 8.11 0.04
N ILE A 136 1.12 7.22 -0.19
CA ILE A 136 -0.08 7.09 0.64
C ILE A 136 0.15 6.15 1.83
N TYR A 137 0.81 5.02 1.59
CA TYR A 137 1.00 3.95 2.58
C TYR A 137 2.25 3.14 2.25
N SER A 138 3.33 3.39 2.99
CA SER A 138 4.65 2.85 2.69
C SER A 138 4.98 1.54 3.40
N TRP A 139 4.00 0.96 4.10
CA TRP A 139 4.21 -0.29 4.85
C TRP A 139 4.88 -1.35 3.95
N SER A 140 5.92 -2.05 4.40
CA SER A 140 6.45 -2.16 5.76
C SER A 140 7.72 -1.31 6.02
N LEU A 141 7.88 -0.18 5.33
CA LEU A 141 9.11 0.62 5.39
C LEU A 141 9.20 1.57 6.59
N THR A 142 8.08 1.80 7.29
CA THR A 142 7.92 2.75 8.39
C THR A 142 9.00 2.61 9.46
N SER A 143 9.53 3.74 9.92
CA SER A 143 10.52 3.77 11.01
C SER A 143 10.03 4.66 12.14
N THR A 144 9.50 4.06 13.21
CA THR A 144 9.00 4.78 14.39
C THR A 144 10.09 5.66 15.04
N CYS A 145 11.34 5.18 15.09
CA CYS A 145 12.43 5.99 15.64
C CYS A 145 12.74 7.19 14.75
N ARG A 146 12.66 7.05 13.42
CA ARG A 146 12.82 8.20 12.53
C ARG A 146 11.65 9.18 12.68
N ILE A 147 10.42 8.69 12.82
CA ILE A 147 9.24 9.53 13.13
C ILE A 147 9.45 10.31 14.44
N ASP A 148 10.00 9.68 15.49
CA ASP A 148 10.33 10.36 16.75
C ASP A 148 11.44 11.43 16.57
N GLN A 149 12.43 11.17 15.71
CA GLN A 149 13.44 12.18 15.35
C GLN A 149 12.82 13.40 14.66
N GLU A 150 11.92 13.18 13.70
CA GLU A 150 11.19 14.26 13.01
C GLU A 150 10.21 14.99 13.95
N THR A 151 9.67 14.29 14.96
CA THR A 151 8.81 14.87 16.00
C THR A 151 9.56 15.92 16.82
N VAL A 152 10.82 15.67 17.19
CA VAL A 152 11.61 16.66 17.93
C VAL A 152 12.30 17.70 17.03
N ALA A 153 12.59 17.36 15.77
CA ALA A 153 13.15 18.27 14.78
C ALA A 153 12.14 19.28 14.22
N GLU A 154 10.84 19.00 14.35
CA GLU A 154 9.73 19.84 13.87
C GLU A 154 9.68 20.05 12.35
N SER A 155 10.30 19.16 11.56
CA SER A 155 10.15 19.13 10.09
C SER A 155 8.68 18.98 9.66
N HIS A 156 7.89 18.26 10.46
CA HIS A 156 6.46 18.03 10.27
C HIS A 156 5.57 19.26 10.48
N ALA A 157 6.10 20.41 10.91
CA ALA A 157 5.31 21.61 11.12
C ALA A 157 4.85 22.29 9.82
N ASP A 158 5.43 21.89 8.68
CA ASP A 158 5.10 22.35 7.33
C ASP A 158 5.00 21.12 6.40
N PRO A 159 3.98 21.03 5.52
CA PRO A 159 3.86 19.93 4.55
C PRO A 159 5.06 19.76 3.63
N ALA A 160 5.66 20.85 3.14
CA ALA A 160 6.71 20.74 2.11
C ALA A 160 8.02 20.10 2.60
N PRO A 161 8.54 20.42 3.81
CA PRO A 161 9.65 19.68 4.38
C PRO A 161 9.33 18.23 4.68
N LEU A 162 8.13 17.91 5.16
CA LEU A 162 7.73 16.53 5.41
C LEU A 162 7.63 15.72 4.13
N ASP A 163 7.08 16.30 3.06
CA ASP A 163 6.96 15.66 1.75
C ASP A 163 8.33 15.33 1.13
N ALA A 164 9.33 16.17 1.40
CA ALA A 164 10.71 15.94 0.96
C ALA A 164 11.44 14.83 1.74
N GLU A 165 10.89 14.35 2.86
CA GLU A 165 11.43 13.20 3.58
C GLU A 165 11.09 11.88 2.86
N LEU A 166 11.86 10.84 3.20
CA LEU A 166 11.59 9.50 2.72
C LEU A 166 10.22 9.01 3.21
N VAL A 167 9.55 8.18 2.41
CA VAL A 167 8.20 7.67 2.70
C VAL A 167 8.07 6.96 4.05
N ASN A 168 9.17 6.46 4.62
CA ASN A 168 9.19 5.75 5.90
C ASN A 168 8.86 6.60 7.15
N VAL A 169 8.53 7.88 6.99
CA VAL A 169 8.09 8.77 8.07
C VAL A 169 6.74 9.46 7.80
N ARG A 170 6.12 9.21 6.65
CA ARG A 170 4.83 9.81 6.26
C ARG A 170 3.86 8.73 5.78
N GLY A 171 2.67 9.14 5.32
CA GLY A 171 1.61 8.22 4.94
C GLY A 171 0.78 7.69 6.11
N LEU A 172 -0.22 6.85 5.79
CA LEU A 172 -1.16 6.28 6.75
C LEU A 172 -0.47 5.42 7.82
N ASP A 173 0.63 4.75 7.48
CA ASP A 173 1.44 3.92 8.39
C ASP A 173 2.17 4.76 9.44
N ALA A 174 2.74 5.91 9.06
CA ALA A 174 3.30 6.83 10.05
C ALA A 174 2.22 7.44 10.96
N MET A 175 1.06 7.77 10.39
CA MET A 175 -0.09 8.28 11.16
C MET A 175 -0.58 7.28 12.20
N GLU A 176 -0.51 5.97 11.92
CA GLU A 176 -0.86 4.94 12.89
C GLU A 176 -0.05 5.13 14.18
N TYR A 177 1.28 5.16 14.07
CA TYR A 177 2.15 5.36 15.22
C TYR A 177 1.84 6.68 15.93
N LEU A 178 1.69 7.78 15.19
CA LEU A 178 1.44 9.12 15.75
C LEU A 178 0.11 9.22 16.51
N LEU A 179 -0.95 8.55 16.04
CA LEU A 179 -2.29 8.62 16.60
C LEU A 179 -2.53 7.57 17.71
N PHE A 180 -1.92 6.39 17.61
CA PHE A 180 -2.26 5.23 18.45
C PHE A 180 -1.23 4.90 19.52
N VAL A 181 -0.01 5.44 19.47
CA VAL A 181 0.94 5.26 20.58
C VAL A 181 0.41 5.87 21.88
N GLU A 182 0.31 5.06 22.94
CA GLU A 182 -0.25 5.47 24.23
C GLU A 182 0.77 6.11 25.18
N THR A 183 2.06 6.06 24.84
CA THR A 183 3.15 6.59 25.67
C THR A 183 3.77 7.82 25.04
N ASP A 184 4.29 8.73 25.87
CA ASP A 184 5.14 9.85 25.43
C ASP A 184 6.61 9.44 25.29
N ASP A 185 6.91 8.14 25.25
CA ASP A 185 8.26 7.65 25.01
C ASP A 185 8.55 7.57 23.51
N ASN A 186 9.84 7.57 23.16
CA ASN A 186 10.30 7.30 21.81
C ASN A 186 10.77 5.85 21.68
N THR A 187 10.86 5.41 20.44
CA THR A 187 11.32 4.08 20.04
C THR A 187 12.81 4.03 19.69
N CYS A 188 13.54 5.13 19.85
CA CYS A 188 14.96 5.18 19.56
C CYS A 188 15.83 4.58 20.67
N GLY A 189 16.96 3.98 20.30
CA GLY A 189 17.95 3.51 21.26
C GLY A 189 18.58 4.64 22.09
N ALA A 190 19.17 4.30 23.24
CA ALA A 190 19.74 5.27 24.18
C ALA A 190 20.86 6.14 23.58
N LEU A 191 21.58 5.64 22.57
CA LEU A 191 22.65 6.37 21.88
C LEU A 191 22.15 7.24 20.71
N SER A 192 20.84 7.24 20.43
CA SER A 192 20.27 8.16 19.44
C SER A 192 20.50 9.60 19.89
N PRO A 193 20.82 10.55 18.99
CA PRO A 193 21.07 11.94 19.36
C PRO A 193 19.94 12.57 20.19
N ILE A 194 18.68 12.21 19.91
CA ILE A 194 17.52 12.74 20.64
C ILE A 194 17.50 12.30 22.12
N ASN A 195 18.11 11.16 22.44
CA ASN A 195 18.20 10.59 23.78
C ASN A 195 19.52 10.96 24.47
N ASP A 196 20.66 10.79 23.78
CA ASP A 196 22.00 11.08 24.32
C ASP A 196 22.17 12.57 24.68
N ALA A 197 21.61 13.47 23.87
CA ALA A 197 21.62 14.91 24.13
C ALA A 197 20.48 15.39 25.06
N GLY A 198 19.56 14.50 25.46
CA GLY A 198 18.40 14.84 26.29
C GLY A 198 17.32 15.68 25.59
N THR A 199 17.33 15.75 24.25
CA THR A 199 16.36 16.52 23.45
C THR A 199 14.93 16.01 23.65
N TRP A 200 14.72 14.69 23.64
CA TRP A 200 13.40 14.10 23.85
C TRP A 200 12.83 14.46 25.22
N GLU A 201 13.65 14.35 26.28
CA GLU A 201 13.23 14.71 27.64
C GLU A 201 12.93 16.21 27.77
N ALA A 202 13.70 17.06 27.11
CA ALA A 202 13.43 18.50 27.08
C ALA A 202 12.09 18.82 26.41
N GLU A 203 11.70 18.07 25.39
CA GLU A 203 10.47 18.26 24.63
C GLU A 203 9.29 17.41 25.09
N ARG A 204 9.47 16.58 26.14
CA ARG A 204 8.46 15.60 26.60
C ARG A 204 7.07 16.21 26.80
N ALA A 205 7.00 17.43 27.34
CA ALA A 205 5.73 18.13 27.55
C ALA A 205 5.00 18.55 26.25
N ASN A 206 5.73 18.63 25.13
CA ASN A 206 5.21 19.04 23.82
C ASN A 206 4.94 17.86 22.88
N ILE A 207 5.37 16.64 23.22
CA ILE A 207 5.30 15.47 22.32
C ILE A 207 3.88 15.21 21.82
N ARG A 208 2.88 15.25 22.69
CA ARG A 208 1.48 15.04 22.31
C ARG A 208 1.01 16.06 21.25
N GLN A 209 1.30 17.34 21.47
CA GLN A 209 0.97 18.40 20.51
C GLN A 209 1.74 18.24 19.20
N ARG A 210 3.03 17.93 19.24
CA ARG A 210 3.88 17.69 18.06
C ARG A 210 3.36 16.51 17.24
N ARG A 211 3.04 15.39 17.89
CA ARG A 211 2.44 14.22 17.22
C ARG A 211 1.08 14.54 16.60
N ALA A 212 0.25 15.35 17.26
CA ALA A 212 -1.02 15.80 16.71
C ALA A 212 -0.83 16.65 15.43
N THR A 213 0.08 17.63 15.48
CA THR A 213 0.46 18.43 14.32
C THR A 213 1.02 17.55 13.20
N TYR A 214 1.90 16.62 13.52
CA TYR A 214 2.49 15.69 12.55
C TYR A 214 1.41 14.85 11.88
N ALA A 215 0.51 14.23 12.65
CA ALA A 215 -0.57 13.44 12.08
C ALA A 215 -1.46 14.25 11.12
N HIS A 216 -1.71 15.53 11.42
CA HIS A 216 -2.42 16.42 10.51
C HIS A 216 -1.64 16.72 9.24
N THR A 217 -0.37 17.08 9.33
CA THR A 217 0.48 17.33 8.16
C THR A 217 0.58 16.09 7.27
N ALA A 218 0.74 14.90 7.86
CA ALA A 218 0.74 13.64 7.11
C ALA A 218 -0.62 13.38 6.44
N ALA A 219 -1.75 13.70 7.11
CA ALA A 219 -3.09 13.58 6.53
C ALA A 219 -3.30 14.51 5.32
N GLN A 220 -2.68 15.69 5.33
CA GLN A 220 -2.73 16.62 4.19
C GLN A 220 -2.04 16.04 2.96
N LEU A 221 -0.86 15.43 3.15
CA LEU A 221 -0.14 14.75 2.07
C LEU A 221 -0.94 13.54 1.55
N VAL A 222 -1.46 12.71 2.45
CA VAL A 222 -2.32 11.57 2.06
C VAL A 222 -3.55 12.02 1.28
N LEU A 223 -4.19 13.13 1.66
CA LEU A 223 -5.33 13.69 0.92
C LEU A 223 -4.94 14.20 -0.46
N GLU A 224 -3.79 14.86 -0.59
CA GLU A 224 -3.26 15.30 -1.88
C GLU A 224 -3.06 14.10 -2.81
N GLU A 225 -2.41 13.04 -2.34
CA GLU A 225 -2.17 11.83 -3.13
C GLU A 225 -3.45 11.05 -3.43
N ALA A 226 -4.37 10.94 -2.48
CA ALA A 226 -5.68 10.32 -2.70
C ALA A 226 -6.47 11.03 -3.81
N ARG A 227 -6.43 12.38 -3.82
CA ARG A 227 -7.04 13.19 -4.88
C ARG A 227 -6.31 13.04 -6.20
N GLY A 228 -4.97 13.06 -6.19
CA GLY A 228 -4.14 12.85 -7.38
C GLY A 228 -4.43 11.50 -8.04
N LEU A 229 -4.48 10.42 -7.26
CA LEU A 229 -4.80 9.07 -7.73
C LEU A 229 -6.22 8.99 -8.32
N ARG A 230 -7.23 9.53 -7.63
CA ARG A 230 -8.60 9.60 -8.14
C ARG A 230 -8.67 10.40 -9.44
N ASP A 231 -8.06 11.58 -9.48
CA ASP A 231 -8.14 12.51 -10.61
C ASP A 231 -7.41 11.96 -11.85
N ALA A 232 -6.34 11.18 -11.66
CA ALA A 232 -5.68 10.47 -12.76
C ALA A 232 -6.60 9.46 -13.45
N TRP A 233 -7.52 8.82 -12.71
CA TRP A 233 -8.51 7.89 -13.25
C TRP A 233 -9.76 8.56 -13.81
N GLU A 234 -10.19 9.68 -13.22
CA GLU A 234 -11.43 10.35 -13.57
C GLU A 234 -11.44 10.86 -15.03
N PRO A 235 -12.53 10.66 -15.80
CA PRO A 235 -12.66 11.19 -17.16
C PRO A 235 -12.52 12.71 -17.31
N SER A 236 -12.80 13.48 -16.25
CA SER A 236 -12.57 14.93 -16.25
C SER A 236 -11.13 15.35 -15.92
N GLY A 237 -10.30 14.40 -15.50
CA GLY A 237 -8.90 14.60 -15.11
C GLY A 237 -7.94 13.93 -16.10
N GLY A 238 -7.19 12.94 -15.62
CA GLY A 238 -6.22 12.19 -16.43
C GLY A 238 -6.84 11.20 -17.41
N ASP A 239 -8.10 10.81 -17.20
CA ASP A 239 -8.86 9.85 -18.02
C ASP A 239 -8.13 8.53 -18.28
N PHE A 240 -7.34 8.03 -17.31
CA PHE A 240 -6.71 6.71 -17.42
C PHE A 240 -7.75 5.58 -17.59
N LEU A 241 -8.99 5.81 -17.17
CA LEU A 241 -10.11 4.92 -17.45
C LEU A 241 -10.32 4.69 -18.97
N ALA A 242 -10.12 5.72 -19.80
CA ALA A 242 -10.19 5.57 -21.25
C ALA A 242 -9.05 4.71 -21.82
N ASP A 243 -7.83 4.88 -21.32
CA ASP A 243 -6.69 4.01 -21.66
C ASP A 243 -6.99 2.56 -21.26
N TRP A 244 -7.49 2.35 -20.05
CA TRP A 244 -7.81 1.05 -19.49
C TRP A 244 -8.86 0.28 -20.30
N ARG A 245 -10.02 0.89 -20.57
CA ARG A 245 -11.09 0.26 -21.38
C ARG A 245 -10.74 0.21 -22.87
N GLY A 246 -9.87 1.09 -23.33
CA GLY A 246 -9.38 1.21 -24.70
C GLY A 246 -8.18 0.32 -25.02
N ALA A 247 -7.75 -0.55 -24.10
CA ALA A 247 -6.52 -1.31 -24.25
C ALA A 247 -6.41 -2.07 -25.58
N GLY A 248 -5.29 -1.86 -26.30
CA GLY A 248 -5.05 -2.40 -27.63
C GLY A 248 -5.77 -1.67 -28.78
N THR A 249 -6.29 -0.46 -28.55
CA THR A 249 -6.80 0.43 -29.60
C THR A 249 -5.91 1.65 -29.76
N ASP A 250 -6.01 2.32 -30.92
CA ASP A 250 -5.26 3.54 -31.19
C ASP A 250 -5.59 4.63 -30.15
N GLY A 251 -4.55 5.13 -29.47
CA GLY A 251 -4.66 6.19 -28.47
C GLY A 251 -4.65 5.72 -27.01
N SER A 252 -4.70 4.40 -26.76
CA SER A 252 -4.53 3.82 -25.43
C SER A 252 -3.05 3.68 -25.07
N ALA A 253 -2.68 3.95 -23.81
CA ALA A 253 -1.35 3.64 -23.27
C ALA A 253 -1.02 2.14 -23.24
N TYR A 254 -2.04 1.27 -23.21
CA TYR A 254 -1.90 -0.18 -23.30
C TYR A 254 -1.84 -0.66 -24.76
N ASP A 255 -0.74 -1.32 -25.12
CA ASP A 255 -0.52 -1.89 -26.45
C ASP A 255 -1.50 -3.03 -26.80
N THR A 256 -1.99 -3.77 -25.80
CA THR A 256 -2.97 -4.86 -25.99
C THR A 256 -3.90 -4.95 -24.79
N SER A 257 -5.12 -5.47 -24.99
CA SER A 257 -6.02 -5.79 -23.87
C SER A 257 -5.53 -6.95 -23.02
N GLN A 258 -4.66 -7.82 -23.55
CA GLN A 258 -3.98 -8.84 -22.75
C GLN A 258 -3.02 -8.18 -21.74
N ARG A 259 -2.26 -7.16 -22.14
CA ARG A 259 -1.33 -6.49 -21.23
C ARG A 259 -2.04 -5.80 -20.05
N ALA A 260 -3.19 -5.17 -20.29
CA ALA A 260 -4.01 -4.60 -19.21
C ALA A 260 -4.58 -5.68 -18.28
N LEU A 261 -4.98 -6.82 -18.84
CA LEU A 261 -5.42 -7.97 -18.04
C LEU A 261 -4.27 -8.58 -17.22
N ASP A 262 -3.05 -8.62 -17.76
CA ASP A 262 -1.86 -9.11 -17.05
C ASP A 262 -1.51 -8.18 -15.87
N ASP A 263 -1.59 -6.86 -16.05
CA ASP A 263 -1.43 -5.89 -14.96
C ASP A 263 -2.50 -6.11 -13.87
N LEU A 264 -3.76 -6.31 -14.26
CA LEU A 264 -4.85 -6.60 -13.31
C LEU A 264 -4.62 -7.92 -12.56
N ALA A 265 -4.26 -9.00 -13.26
CA ALA A 265 -3.99 -10.29 -12.65
C ALA A 265 -2.79 -10.19 -11.69
N THR A 266 -1.76 -9.42 -12.05
CA THR A 266 -0.61 -9.15 -11.18
C THR A 266 -1.03 -8.39 -9.92
N ALA A 267 -1.90 -7.39 -10.04
CA ALA A 267 -2.44 -6.68 -8.88
C ALA A 267 -3.23 -7.63 -7.96
N MET A 268 -4.06 -8.53 -8.52
CA MET A 268 -4.80 -9.52 -7.74
C MET A 268 -3.90 -10.52 -6.97
N LEU A 269 -2.65 -10.75 -7.42
CA LEU A 269 -1.67 -11.54 -6.67
C LEU A 269 -1.20 -10.86 -5.36
N TYR A 270 -1.57 -9.60 -5.12
CA TYR A 270 -1.39 -8.95 -3.82
C TYR A 270 -2.02 -9.77 -2.69
N LEU A 271 -3.17 -10.43 -2.95
CA LEU A 271 -3.84 -11.28 -1.97
C LEU A 271 -2.93 -12.42 -1.48
N ASP A 272 -2.17 -13.04 -2.39
CA ASP A 272 -1.27 -14.14 -2.02
C ASP A 272 0.02 -13.61 -1.39
N ASN A 273 0.65 -12.62 -2.02
CA ASN A 273 1.99 -12.18 -1.63
C ASN A 273 1.97 -11.29 -0.38
N ALA A 274 1.09 -10.30 -0.32
CA ALA A 274 1.03 -9.36 0.78
C ALA A 274 0.03 -9.84 1.84
N THR A 275 -1.24 -10.05 1.48
CA THR A 275 -2.28 -10.37 2.46
C THR A 275 -2.05 -11.73 3.13
N ARG A 276 -1.86 -12.80 2.36
CA ARG A 276 -1.67 -14.14 2.91
C ARG A 276 -0.28 -14.31 3.53
N ASP A 277 0.79 -14.05 2.79
CA ASP A 277 2.13 -14.36 3.29
C ASP A 277 2.61 -13.35 4.34
N MET A 278 2.52 -12.04 4.07
CA MET A 278 3.07 -11.03 4.99
C MET A 278 2.09 -10.65 6.12
N LYS A 279 0.83 -10.32 5.83
CA LYS A 279 -0.13 -9.80 6.84
C LYS A 279 -0.70 -10.89 7.75
N ILE A 280 -0.76 -12.13 7.27
CA ILE A 280 -1.23 -13.28 8.07
C ILE A 280 -0.07 -14.23 8.40
N GLY A 281 0.70 -14.64 7.39
CA GLY A 281 1.75 -15.66 7.53
C GLY A 281 2.87 -15.25 8.49
N ASP A 282 3.40 -14.04 8.35
CA ASP A 282 4.45 -13.52 9.21
C ASP A 282 3.99 -13.44 10.68
N PRO A 283 2.88 -12.75 11.03
CA PRO A 283 2.40 -12.72 12.42
C PRO A 283 2.07 -14.10 12.99
N ALA A 284 1.57 -15.02 12.16
CA ALA A 284 1.24 -16.39 12.57
C ALA A 284 2.46 -17.29 12.82
N GLY A 285 3.70 -16.79 12.64
CA GLY A 285 4.91 -17.55 12.89
C GLY A 285 5.33 -18.47 11.74
N ILE A 286 4.61 -18.43 10.60
CA ILE A 286 4.79 -19.39 9.50
C ILE A 286 6.12 -19.15 8.79
N THR A 287 6.51 -17.89 8.61
CA THR A 287 7.67 -17.46 7.84
C THR A 287 8.86 -17.04 8.72
N CYS A 288 8.59 -16.42 9.88
CA CYS A 288 9.60 -15.92 10.81
C CYS A 288 10.16 -16.99 11.77
N MET A 289 9.68 -18.24 11.68
CA MET A 289 10.19 -19.42 12.40
C MET A 289 10.09 -19.36 13.95
N ASP A 290 9.17 -18.56 14.50
CA ASP A 290 8.82 -18.52 15.92
C ASP A 290 7.35 -18.91 16.15
N ALA A 291 6.92 -19.10 17.40
CA ALA A 291 5.55 -19.51 17.71
C ALA A 291 4.48 -18.46 17.29
N SER A 292 4.88 -17.19 17.22
CA SER A 292 4.15 -16.05 16.67
C SER A 292 5.12 -14.88 16.54
N CYS A 293 5.00 -14.07 15.48
CA CYS A 293 5.77 -12.83 15.33
C CYS A 293 4.84 -11.63 15.41
N ILE A 294 4.33 -11.38 16.61
CA ILE A 294 3.33 -10.32 16.82
C ILE A 294 3.86 -8.93 16.47
N ASP A 295 5.18 -8.73 16.53
CA ASP A 295 5.85 -7.49 16.13
C ASP A 295 5.86 -7.30 14.59
N SER A 296 5.44 -8.32 13.82
CA SER A 296 5.28 -8.28 12.36
C SER A 296 3.85 -7.97 11.93
N LEU A 297 2.94 -7.69 12.87
CA LEU A 297 1.61 -7.15 12.52
C LEU A 297 1.76 -5.89 11.67
N GLU A 298 0.87 -5.73 10.71
CA GLU A 298 0.81 -4.55 9.85
C GLU A 298 0.43 -3.30 10.65
N THR A 299 -0.51 -3.45 11.60
CA THR A 299 -1.01 -2.35 12.43
C THR A 299 -0.83 -2.61 13.94
N PRO A 300 0.41 -2.64 14.44
CA PRO A 300 0.71 -3.04 15.81
C PRO A 300 0.19 -2.06 16.87
N PHE A 301 -0.21 -0.84 16.50
CA PHE A 301 -0.72 0.17 17.42
C PHE A 301 -2.26 0.31 17.34
N ALA A 302 -2.85 0.22 16.14
CA ALA A 302 -4.27 0.48 15.93
C ALA A 302 -5.18 -0.75 16.15
N ASN A 303 -4.61 -1.96 16.15
CA ASN A 303 -5.33 -3.23 16.18
C ASN A 303 -6.38 -3.29 15.06
N HIS A 304 -5.91 -3.15 13.82
CA HIS A 304 -6.72 -3.03 12.60
C HIS A 304 -6.39 -4.10 11.54
N ASP A 305 -5.47 -5.03 11.83
CA ASP A 305 -4.98 -6.02 10.86
C ASP A 305 -6.10 -6.90 10.28
N LYS A 306 -7.08 -7.26 11.11
CA LYS A 306 -8.22 -8.08 10.66
C LYS A 306 -9.07 -7.31 9.65
N GLU A 307 -9.35 -6.05 9.94
CA GLU A 307 -10.12 -5.17 9.07
C GLU A 307 -9.38 -4.91 7.75
N ALA A 308 -8.05 -4.73 7.79
CA ALA A 308 -7.21 -4.61 6.60
C ALA A 308 -7.25 -5.87 5.72
N VAL A 309 -7.09 -7.06 6.32
CA VAL A 309 -7.20 -8.34 5.61
C VAL A 309 -8.59 -8.53 5.01
N LEU A 310 -9.65 -8.18 5.76
CA LEU A 310 -11.02 -8.27 5.26
C LEU A 310 -11.22 -7.34 4.06
N ALA A 311 -10.72 -6.10 4.12
CA ALA A 311 -10.79 -5.15 3.02
C ALA A 311 -10.07 -5.67 1.76
N ASN A 312 -8.89 -6.29 1.89
CA ASN A 312 -8.23 -6.94 0.75
C ASN A 312 -9.10 -8.07 0.16
N LEU A 313 -9.69 -8.93 0.99
CA LEU A 313 -10.56 -10.03 0.53
C LEU A 313 -11.81 -9.52 -0.19
N GLU A 314 -12.44 -8.47 0.33
CA GLU A 314 -13.59 -7.83 -0.29
C GLU A 314 -13.22 -7.21 -1.64
N ALA A 315 -12.07 -6.53 -1.75
CA ALA A 315 -11.57 -5.97 -3.01
C ALA A 315 -11.31 -7.06 -4.05
N PHE A 316 -10.69 -8.17 -3.65
CA PHE A 316 -10.50 -9.32 -4.54
C PHE A 316 -11.84 -9.87 -5.03
N GLY A 317 -12.82 -10.05 -4.15
CA GLY A 317 -14.15 -10.52 -4.50
C GLY A 317 -14.84 -9.60 -5.50
N ARG A 318 -14.75 -8.28 -5.31
CA ARG A 318 -15.32 -7.29 -6.24
C ARG A 318 -14.69 -7.34 -7.62
N LEU A 319 -13.35 -7.48 -7.71
CA LEU A 319 -12.68 -7.67 -8.99
C LEU A 319 -13.06 -9.00 -9.65
N PHE A 320 -13.13 -10.07 -8.85
CA PHE A 320 -13.39 -11.40 -9.38
C PHE A 320 -14.82 -11.53 -9.94
N HIS A 321 -15.81 -10.98 -9.24
CA HIS A 321 -17.24 -11.08 -9.59
C HIS A 321 -17.82 -9.84 -10.28
N GLY A 322 -17.03 -8.78 -10.48
CA GLY A 322 -17.52 -7.51 -11.03
C GLY A 322 -18.56 -6.83 -10.13
N GLU A 323 -18.51 -7.05 -8.82
CA GLU A 323 -19.50 -6.51 -7.88
C GLU A 323 -19.34 -5.00 -7.69
N SER A 324 -20.44 -4.27 -7.87
CA SER A 324 -20.60 -2.89 -7.43
C SER A 324 -21.72 -2.81 -6.36
N PRO A 325 -21.76 -1.76 -5.54
CA PRO A 325 -22.84 -1.57 -4.55
C PRO A 325 -24.25 -1.64 -5.14
N ASP A 326 -24.42 -1.32 -6.43
CA ASP A 326 -25.72 -1.15 -7.09
C ASP A 326 -25.96 -2.13 -8.26
N SER A 327 -24.97 -2.93 -8.67
CA SER A 327 -25.08 -3.87 -9.80
C SER A 327 -24.03 -4.97 -9.81
N MET A 328 -24.33 -6.10 -10.44
CA MET A 328 -23.31 -7.06 -10.90
C MET A 328 -22.87 -6.65 -12.31
N GLY A 329 -21.65 -6.14 -12.44
CA GLY A 329 -20.97 -5.90 -13.72
C GLY A 329 -20.27 -7.16 -14.22
N LEU A 330 -19.42 -7.02 -15.24
CA LEU A 330 -18.57 -8.12 -15.70
C LEU A 330 -17.37 -8.29 -14.77
N GLY A 331 -17.15 -9.51 -14.30
CA GLY A 331 -16.01 -9.92 -13.49
C GLY A 331 -14.93 -10.69 -14.27
N ILE A 332 -13.87 -11.06 -13.56
CA ILE A 332 -12.88 -12.03 -14.06
C ILE A 332 -13.51 -13.42 -14.22
N ASP A 333 -14.46 -13.80 -13.37
CA ASP A 333 -15.21 -15.05 -13.49
C ASP A 333 -15.96 -15.15 -14.82
N ASP A 334 -16.63 -14.08 -15.25
CA ASP A 334 -17.30 -14.01 -16.55
C ASP A 334 -16.32 -14.22 -17.71
N LEU A 335 -15.13 -13.60 -17.63
CA LEU A 335 -14.07 -13.77 -18.62
C LEU A 335 -13.61 -15.24 -18.67
N LEU A 336 -13.38 -15.86 -17.52
CA LEU A 336 -12.93 -17.25 -17.40
C LEU A 336 -13.96 -18.22 -17.98
N LEU A 337 -15.23 -18.06 -17.64
CA LEU A 337 -16.31 -18.88 -18.18
C LEU A 337 -16.43 -18.73 -19.70
N ALA A 338 -16.32 -17.50 -20.22
CA ALA A 338 -16.40 -17.23 -21.64
C ALA A 338 -15.25 -17.83 -22.46
N ILE A 339 -14.07 -18.02 -21.86
CA ILE A 339 -12.93 -18.71 -22.49
C ILE A 339 -12.90 -20.21 -22.21
N GLY A 340 -13.93 -20.76 -21.54
CA GLY A 340 -14.11 -22.19 -21.34
C GLY A 340 -13.45 -22.78 -20.10
N ALA A 341 -13.18 -21.98 -19.07
CA ALA A 341 -12.82 -22.52 -17.75
C ALA A 341 -14.03 -23.24 -17.13
N ASP A 342 -13.78 -24.38 -16.49
CA ASP A 342 -14.82 -25.11 -15.76
C ASP A 342 -15.28 -24.30 -14.54
N ALA A 343 -16.59 -24.31 -14.29
CA ALA A 343 -17.24 -23.65 -13.13
C ALA A 343 -17.01 -24.43 -11.82
#